data_AF-A0A1I4S9L9-F1
#
_entry.id   AF-A0A1I4S9L9-F1
#
_cell.length_a   1.000
_cell.length_b   1.000
_cell.length_c   1.000
_cell.angle_alpha   90.00
_cell.angle_beta   90.00
_cell.angle_gamma   90.00
#
_symmetry.space_group_name_H-M   'P 1'
#
loop_
_entity.id
_entity.type
_entity.pdbx_description
1 polymer ?
#
loop_
_entity_poly.entity_id
_entity_poly.type
_entity_poly.pdbx_seq_one_letter_code
_entity_poly.pdbx_strand_id
1 'polypeptide(L)' 'MESLDDPADRGAGLAALRVVAEAYGGLGLVASQAGISRESLYRALSPKGNPTLKTLIAILQTVGMRLSVEAATPIPG' A
#
# COMPACT_ATOMS: atom_id res chain seq x y z
N MET A 1 -11.63 11.53 8.58
CA MET A 1 -10.70 10.60 7.92
C MET A 1 -11.26 10.40 6.53
N GLU A 2 -10.52 10.78 5.50
CA GLU A 2 -10.95 10.61 4.10
C GLU A 2 -11.13 9.11 3.85
N SER A 3 -12.32 8.68 3.42
CA SER A 3 -12.63 7.27 3.23
C SER A 3 -12.04 6.83 1.88
N LEU A 4 -11.40 5.66 1.83
CA LEU A 4 -10.81 5.12 0.59
C LEU A 4 -11.88 4.42 -0.30
N ASP A 5 -13.16 4.74 -0.09
CA ASP A 5 -14.26 4.09 -0.79
C ASP A 5 -14.36 4.60 -2.24
N ASP A 6 -13.98 5.85 -2.51
CA ASP A 6 -13.89 6.39 -3.87
C ASP A 6 -12.62 5.86 -4.59
N PRO A 7 -12.73 5.43 -5.87
CA PRO A 7 -11.58 5.09 -6.68
C PRO A 7 -10.49 6.16 -6.74
N ALA A 8 -10.84 7.45 -6.71
CA ALA A 8 -9.89 8.57 -6.67
C ALA A 8 -9.09 8.57 -5.35
N ASP A 9 -9.77 8.37 -4.23
CA ASP A 9 -9.17 8.35 -2.89
C ASP A 9 -8.27 7.13 -2.71
N ARG A 10 -8.66 5.98 -3.30
CA ARG A 10 -7.81 4.79 -3.37
C ARG A 10 -6.52 5.05 -4.15
N GLY A 11 -6.61 5.72 -5.29
CA GLY A 11 -5.46 6.11 -6.09
C GLY A 11 -4.50 7.03 -5.32
N ALA A 12 -5.04 7.97 -4.54
CA ALA A 12 -4.27 8.84 -3.66
C ALA A 12 -3.54 8.04 -2.57
N GLY A 13 -4.21 7.08 -1.93
CA GLY A 13 -3.57 6.18 -0.95
C GLY A 13 -2.42 5.36 -1.51
N LEU A 14 -2.59 4.80 -2.71
CA LEU A 14 -1.52 4.08 -3.42
C LEU A 14 -0.33 4.99 -3.78
N ALA A 15 -0.62 6.21 -4.23
CA ALA A 15 0.42 7.20 -4.51
C ALA A 15 1.18 7.62 -3.24
N ALA A 16 0.49 7.77 -2.11
CA ALA A 16 1.13 8.05 -0.83
C ALA A 16 2.08 6.91 -0.41
N LEU A 17 1.65 5.66 -0.53
CA LEU A 17 2.51 4.50 -0.27
C LEU A 17 3.73 4.46 -1.19
N ARG A 18 3.60 4.91 -2.45
CA ARG A 18 4.73 5.07 -3.37
C ARG A 18 5.75 6.06 -2.84
N VAL A 19 5.31 7.20 -2.32
CA VAL A 19 6.20 8.22 -1.74
C VAL A 19 6.93 7.66 -0.53
N VAL A 20 6.24 6.91 0.34
CA VAL A 20 6.87 6.23 1.48
C VAL A 20 7.92 5.22 1.01
N ALA A 21 7.60 4.40 0.02
CA ALA A 21 8.54 3.42 -0.52
C ALA A 21 9.77 4.08 -1.18
N GLU A 22 9.59 5.23 -1.84
CA GLU A 22 10.71 5.99 -2.38
C GLU A 22 11.60 6.56 -1.26
N ALA A 23 10.99 7.15 -0.22
CA ALA A 23 11.70 7.69 0.93
C ALA A 23 12.42 6.63 1.78
N TYR A 24 11.90 5.39 1.82
CA TYR A 24 12.53 4.28 2.54
C TYR A 24 13.90 3.85 1.95
N GLY A 25 14.13 4.11 0.67
CA GLY A 25 15.36 3.71 -0.02
C GLY A 25 15.17 3.42 -1.51
N GLY A 26 14.04 3.84 -2.08
CA GLY A 26 13.70 3.69 -3.48
C GLY A 26 12.85 2.45 -3.79
N LEU A 27 11.99 2.59 -4.80
CA LEU A 27 11.11 1.52 -5.29
C LEU A 27 11.87 0.24 -5.69
N GLY A 28 13.11 0.37 -6.18
CA GLY A 28 13.95 -0.77 -6.54
C GLY A 28 14.35 -1.65 -5.35
N LEU A 29 14.69 -1.02 -4.21
CA LEU A 29 15.05 -1.71 -2.98
C LEU A 29 13.81 -2.37 -2.36
N VAL A 30 12.70 -1.63 -2.30
CA VAL A 30 11.43 -2.11 -1.73
C VAL A 30 10.90 -3.30 -2.52
N ALA A 31 10.91 -3.27 -3.85
CA ALA A 31 10.50 -4.41 -4.67
C ALA A 31 11.33 -5.66 -4.35
N SER A 32 12.65 -5.52 -4.25
CA SER A 32 13.56 -6.62 -3.93
C SER A 32 13.27 -7.22 -2.55
N GLN A 33 13.11 -6.37 -1.53
CA GLN A 33 12.84 -6.83 -0.16
C GLN A 33 11.42 -7.40 0.01
N ALA A 34 10.43 -6.84 -0.70
CA ALA A 34 9.06 -7.34 -0.73
C ALA A 34 8.91 -8.63 -1.56
N GLY A 35 9.97 -9.09 -2.23
CA GLY A 35 9.96 -10.32 -3.03
C GLY A 35 9.10 -10.21 -4.31
N ILE A 36 8.99 -9.02 -4.89
CA ILE A 36 8.23 -8.77 -6.12
C ILE A 36 9.10 -8.07 -7.17
N SER A 37 8.70 -8.16 -8.45
CA SER A 37 9.39 -7.40 -9.50
C SER A 37 9.14 -5.90 -9.35
N ARG A 38 10.11 -5.09 -9.81
CA ARG A 38 9.94 -3.63 -9.86
C ARG A 38 8.71 -3.23 -10.67
N GLU A 39 8.48 -3.87 -11.81
CA GLU A 39 7.29 -3.64 -12.64
C GLU A 39 5.99 -3.91 -11.87
N SER A 40 5.93 -5.00 -11.10
CA SER A 40 4.77 -5.31 -10.25
C SER A 40 4.57 -4.25 -9.17
N LEU A 41 5.64 -3.76 -8.54
CA LEU A 41 5.56 -2.68 -7.56
C LEU A 41 5.08 -1.36 -8.20
N TYR A 42 5.62 -0.97 -9.36
CA TYR A 42 5.19 0.24 -10.09
C TYR A 42 3.71 0.17 -10.49
N ARG A 43 3.24 -0.99 -10.96
CA ARG A 43 1.81 -1.21 -11.27
C ARG A 43 0.95 -1.17 -10.02
N ALA A 44 1.38 -1.86 -8.96
CA ALA A 44 0.69 -1.94 -7.66
C ALA A 44 0.48 -0.56 -7.03
N LEU A 45 1.48 0.31 -7.05
CA LEU A 45 1.45 1.63 -6.42
C LEU A 45 1.12 2.77 -7.39
N SER A 46 0.58 2.46 -8.57
CA SER A 46 0.11 3.47 -9.51
C SER A 46 -1.27 4.00 -9.10
N PRO A 47 -1.70 5.18 -9.62
CA PRO A 47 -3.04 5.72 -9.32
C PRO A 47 -4.20 4.80 -9.72
N LYS A 48 -3.97 3.89 -10.68
CA LYS A 48 -4.93 2.86 -11.13
C LYS A 48 -4.51 1.45 -10.68
N GLY A 49 -3.60 1.36 -9.71
CA GLY A 49 -3.07 0.11 -9.22
C GLY A 49 -4.16 -0.72 -8.57
N ASN A 50 -4.04 -2.04 -8.71
CA ASN A 50 -4.90 -2.99 -8.02
C ASN A 50 -4.02 -4.07 -7.37
N PRO A 51 -3.23 -3.71 -6.35
CA PRO A 51 -2.39 -4.68 -5.67
C PRO A 51 -3.26 -5.73 -4.97
N THR A 52 -2.83 -6.99 -5.03
CA THR A 52 -3.41 -8.01 -4.15
C THR A 52 -3.12 -7.66 -2.69
N LEU A 53 -3.94 -8.15 -1.76
CA LEU A 53 -3.69 -7.97 -0.33
C LEU A 53 -2.29 -8.49 0.08
N LYS A 54 -1.84 -9.61 -0.52
CA LYS A 54 -0.49 -10.15 -0.31
C LYS A 54 0.60 -9.15 -0.71
N THR A 55 0.46 -8.51 -1.88
CA THR A 55 1.39 -7.49 -2.37
C THR A 55 1.41 -6.29 -1.45
N LEU A 56 0.23 -5.81 -1.03
CA LEU A 56 0.13 -4.66 -0.15
C LEU A 56 0.79 -4.93 1.20
N ILE A 57 0.51 -6.07 1.83
CA ILE A 57 1.11 -6.47 3.11
C ILE A 57 2.63 -6.58 2.97
N ALA A 58 3.15 -7.18 1.91
CA ALA A 58 4.59 -7.32 1.69
C ALA A 58 5.29 -5.95 1.57
N ILE A 59 4.68 -5.00 0.84
CA ILE A 59 5.20 -3.63 0.73
C ILE A 59 5.18 -2.93 2.09
N LEU A 60 4.06 -2.99 2.81
CA LEU A 60 3.92 -2.38 4.14
C LEU A 60 4.97 -2.92 5.13
N GLN A 61 5.12 -4.24 5.22
CA GLN A 61 6.11 -4.86 6.09
C GLN A 61 7.54 -4.46 5.74
N THR A 62 7.84 -4.34 4.44
CA THR A 62 9.16 -3.92 3.96
C THR A 62 9.51 -2.51 4.44
N VAL A 63 8.54 -1.60 4.47
CA VAL A 63 8.74 -0.21 4.92
C VAL A 63 8.49 -0.03 6.43
N GLY A 64 8.43 -1.11 7.21
CA GLY A 64 8.25 -1.06 8.66
C GLY A 64 6.81 -0.75 9.12
N MET A 65 5.82 -0.95 8.26
CA MET A 65 4.40 -0.72 8.55
C MET A 65 3.62 -2.03 8.71
N ARG A 66 2.45 -1.95 9.36
CA ARG A 66 1.50 -3.06 9.55
C ARG A 66 0.10 -2.63 9.13
N LEU A 67 -0.64 -3.53 8.49
CA LEU A 67 -2.08 -3.38 8.24
C LEU A 67 -2.86 -3.84 9.48
N SER A 68 -3.75 -2.99 9.98
CA SER A 68 -4.74 -3.31 11.02
C SER A 68 -6.15 -3.02 10.51
N VAL A 69 -7.13 -3.71 11.10
CA VAL A 69 -8.55 -3.47 10.87
C VAL A 69 -9.16 -3.08 12.20
N GLU A 70 -9.90 -1.98 12.22
CA GLU A 70 -10.59 -1.47 13.39
C GLU A 70 -12.09 -1.40 13.11
N ALA A 71 -12.91 -1.61 14.13
CA ALA A 71 -14.35 -1.51 13.98
C ALA A 71 -14.72 -0.05 13.71
N ALA A 72 -15.37 0.22 12.56
CA ALA A 72 -15.85 1.55 12.22
C ALA A 72 -16.88 2.08 13.25
N THR A 73 -17.59 1.15 13.89
CA THR A 73 -18.47 1.37 15.03
C THR A 73 -18.31 0.17 15.98
N PRO A 74 -18.19 0.36 17.31
CA PRO A 74 -18.18 -0.77 18.23
C PRO A 74 -19.43 -1.62 17.99
N ILE A 75 -19.26 -2.92 17.75
CA ILE A 75 -20.40 -3.85 17.71
C ILE A 75 -20.92 -3.90 19.16
N PRO A 76 -22.13 -3.40 19.46
CA PRO A 76 -22.69 -3.58 20.79
C PRO A 76 -22.88 -5.09 20.98
N GLY A 77 -22.33 -5.60 22.10
CA GLY A 77 -22.41 -7.00 22.48
C GLY A 77 -23.82 -7.47 22.80
#